data_AF-A0A9W5Z159-F1
#
_entry.id   AF-A0A9W5Z159-F1
#
_cell.length_a   1.000
_cell.length_b   1.000
_cell.length_c   1.000
_cell.angle_alpha   90.00
_cell.angle_beta   90.00
_cell.angle_gamma   90.00
#
_symmetry.space_group_name_H-M   'P 1'
#
loop_
_entity.id
_entity.type
_entity.pdbx_description
1 polymer ?
#
loop_
_entity_poly.entity_id
_entity_poly.type
_entity_poly.pdbx_seq_one_letter_code
_entity_poly.pdbx_strand_id
1 'polypeptide(L)' 'MVYTIVVHLRAKPDEESISKLHAKLIEASAVYSKDKETLSWFVMQSVHDKQDFCIVERYLNEGSQKRFEEMEEKKE' A
#
# COMPACT_ATOMS: atom_id res chain seq x y z
N MET A 1 7.40 19.10 1.03
CA MET A 1 6.18 19.01 0.22
C MET A 1 5.75 17.56 0.26
N VAL A 2 4.60 17.25 0.88
CA VAL A 2 4.17 15.86 1.08
C VAL A 2 3.79 15.26 -0.27
N TYR A 3 4.41 14.14 -0.62
CA TYR A 3 4.09 13.39 -1.83
C TYR A 3 3.13 12.26 -1.47
N THR A 4 2.02 12.14 -2.20
CA THR A 4 0.94 11.19 -1.88
C THR A 4 0.62 10.34 -3.10
N ILE A 5 0.60 9.02 -2.92
CA ILE A 5 0.19 8.05 -3.93
C ILE A 5 -1.14 7.45 -3.46
N VAL A 6 -2.09 7.37 -4.38
CA VAL A 6 -3.37 6.67 -4.15
C VAL A 6 -3.45 5.52 -5.13
N VAL A 7 -3.43 4.30 -4.59
CA VAL A 7 -3.49 3.08 -5.38
C VAL A 7 -4.89 2.49 -5.25
N HIS A 8 -5.56 2.35 -6.39
CA HIS A 8 -6.82 1.63 -6.50
C HIS A 8 -6.55 0.25 -7.08
N LEU A 9 -7.00 -0.79 -6.39
CA LEU A 9 -6.81 -2.16 -6.82
C LEU A 9 -8.02 -3.00 -6.50
N ARG A 10 -8.27 -3.99 -7.35
CA ARG A 10 -9.43 -4.87 -7.28
C ARG A 10 -8.98 -6.31 -7.09
N ALA A 11 -9.47 -6.94 -6.03
CA ALA A 11 -9.24 -8.34 -5.77
C ALA A 11 -9.99 -9.23 -6.76
N LYS A 12 -9.53 -10.46 -6.94
CA LYS A 12 -10.31 -11.49 -7.62
C LYS A 12 -11.61 -11.76 -6.84
N PRO A 13 -12.69 -12.20 -7.53
CA PRO A 13 -14.02 -12.37 -6.92
C PRO A 13 -14.14 -13.64 -6.06
N ASP A 14 -13.14 -13.92 -5.25
CA ASP A 14 -13.09 -15.05 -4.33
C ASP A 14 -12.71 -14.60 -2.92
N GLU A 15 -13.43 -15.10 -1.92
CA GLU A 15 -13.32 -14.63 -0.53
C GLU A 15 -11.94 -14.92 0.08
N GLU A 16 -11.29 -16.00 -0.36
CA GLU A 16 -9.93 -16.33 0.02
C GLU A 16 -8.93 -15.28 -0.49
N SER A 17 -8.98 -14.90 -1.77
CA SER A 17 -8.11 -13.85 -2.32
C SER A 17 -8.36 -12.49 -1.69
N ILE A 18 -9.62 -12.12 -1.43
CA ILE A 18 -9.97 -10.87 -0.76
C ILE A 18 -9.35 -10.84 0.65
N SER A 19 -9.52 -11.90 1.42
CA SER A 19 -9.01 -12.00 2.79
C SER A 19 -7.48 -12.03 2.82
N LYS A 20 -6.86 -12.78 1.91
CA LYS A 20 -5.41 -12.88 1.76
C LYS A 20 -4.80 -11.55 1.34
N LEU A 21 -5.44 -10.84 0.41
CA LEU A 21 -5.01 -9.52 -0.03
C LEU A 21 -5.07 -8.53 1.13
N HIS A 22 -6.20 -8.44 1.83
CA HIS A 22 -6.34 -7.56 2.98
C HIS A 22 -5.28 -7.86 4.07
N ALA A 23 -5.05 -9.13 4.39
CA ALA A 23 -4.02 -9.52 5.36
C ALA A 23 -2.61 -9.09 4.92
N LYS A 24 -2.24 -9.31 3.66
CA LYS A 24 -0.95 -8.88 3.10
C LYS A 24 -0.80 -7.36 3.11
N LEU A 25 -1.87 -6.63 2.80
CA LEU A 25 -1.85 -5.16 2.83
C LEU A 25 -1.69 -4.65 4.27
N ILE A 26 -2.32 -5.27 5.26
CA ILE A 26 -2.10 -4.89 6.66
C ILE A 26 -0.66 -5.17 7.09
N GLU A 27 -0.10 -6.32 6.73
CA GLU A 27 1.31 -6.64 7.01
C GLU A 27 2.25 -5.62 6.38
N ALA A 28 2.07 -5.33 5.08
CA ALA A 28 2.78 -4.29 4.36
C ALA A 28 2.67 -2.93 5.08
N SER A 29 1.47 -2.52 5.49
CA SER A 29 1.26 -1.25 6.21
C SER A 29 2.09 -1.14 7.48
N ALA A 30 2.23 -2.23 8.23
CA ALA A 30 2.97 -2.28 9.48
C ALA A 30 4.49 -2.24 9.26
N VAL A 31 4.96 -2.72 8.11
CA VAL A 31 6.36 -2.64 7.70
C VAL A 31 6.67 -1.23 7.18
N TYR A 32 5.90 -0.72 6.22
CA TYR A 32 6.19 0.56 5.55
C TYR A 32 5.98 1.77 6.45
N SER A 33 5.08 1.70 7.43
CA SER A 33 4.90 2.78 8.43
C SER A 33 6.11 2.93 9.37
N LYS A 34 7.07 2.00 9.36
CA LYS A 34 8.31 2.09 10.14
C LYS A 34 9.47 2.73 9.38
N ASP A 35 9.32 2.96 8.08
CA ASP A 35 10.35 3.62 7.29
C ASP A 35 10.42 5.12 7.63
N LYS A 36 11.64 5.66 7.70
CA LYS A 36 11.89 7.05 8.13
C LYS A 36 11.35 8.10 7.16
N GLU A 37 11.21 7.75 5.88
CA GLU A 37 10.73 8.68 4.85
C GLU A 37 9.23 8.50 4.55
N THR A 38 8.60 7.45 5.08
CA THR A 38 7.16 7.21 5.03
C THR A 38 6.46 7.96 6.18
N LEU A 39 5.59 8.88 5.83
CA LEU A 39 4.78 9.62 6.79
C LEU A 39 3.59 8.79 7.26
N SER A 40 2.91 8.11 6.34
CA SER A 40 1.74 7.28 6.65
C SER A 40 1.46 6.30 5.52
N TRP A 41 0.91 5.13 5.86
CA TRP A 41 0.45 4.14 4.90
C TRP A 41 -0.90 3.57 5.37
N PHE A 42 -1.96 3.85 4.63
CA PHE A 42 -3.33 3.47 5.01
C PHE A 42 -3.90 2.46 4.04
N VAL A 43 -4.54 1.42 4.57
CA VAL A 43 -5.30 0.43 3.81
C VAL A 43 -6.77 0.64 4.08
N MET A 44 -7.56 0.78 3.02
CA MET A 44 -9.00 0.96 3.08
C MET A 44 -9.68 -0.08 2.19
N GLN A 45 -10.74 -0.71 2.69
CA GLN A 45 -11.63 -1.58 1.93
C GLN A 45 -12.96 -0.85 1.72
N SER A 46 -13.52 -0.95 0.51
CA SER A 46 -14.82 -0.34 0.20
C SER A 46 -15.94 -1.00 1.01
N VAL A 47 -16.87 -0.17 1.51
CA VAL A 47 -18.08 -0.62 2.21
C VAL A 47 -19.18 -1.10 1.25
N HIS A 48 -19.05 -0.79 -0.04
CA HIS A 48 -20.01 -1.16 -1.08
C HIS A 48 -19.56 -2.38 -1.88
N ASP A 49 -18.25 -2.58 -2.05
CA ASP A 49 -17.67 -3.70 -2.79
C ASP A 49 -16.46 -4.26 -2.04
N LYS A 50 -16.57 -5.50 -1.54
CA LYS A 50 -15.49 -6.16 -0.81
C LYS A 50 -14.24 -6.40 -1.67
N GLN A 51 -14.35 -6.38 -3.00
CA GLN A 51 -13.22 -6.55 -3.92
C GLN A 51 -12.41 -5.27 -4.08
N ASP A 52 -12.97 -4.11 -3.75
CA ASP A 52 -12.31 -2.83 -3.99
C ASP A 52 -11.49 -2.39 -2.78
N PHE A 53 -10.21 -2.15 -3.03
CA PHE A 53 -9.24 -1.68 -2.05
C PHE A 53 -8.62 -0.36 -2.51
N CYS A 54 -8.31 0.48 -1.53
CA CYS A 54 -7.63 1.75 -1.72
C CYS A 54 -6.47 1.83 -0.73
N ILE A 55 -5.28 2.12 -1.23
CA ILE A 55 -4.10 2.37 -0.41
C ILE A 55 -3.72 3.84 -0.55
N VAL A 56 -3.48 4.51 0.57
CA VAL A 56 -2.95 5.87 0.58
C VAL A 56 -1.58 5.87 1.21
N GLU A 57 -0.59 6.17 0.39
CA GLU A 57 0.82 6.21 0.75
C GLU A 57 1.27 7.67 0.81
N ARG A 58 1.92 8.07 1.89
CA ARG A 58 2.36 9.45 2.09
C ARG A 58 3.84 9.47 2.42
N TYR A 59 4.61 10.24 1.66
CA TYR A 59 6.05 10.35 1.77
C TYR A 59 6.48 11.81 1.94
N LEU A 60 7.67 12.01 2.50
CA LEU A 60 8.22 13.34 2.76
C LEU A 60 8.50 14.14 1.47
N ASN A 61 8.89 13.45 0.40
CA ASN A 61 9.16 14.01 -0.94
C ASN A 61 9.08 12.93 -2.03
N GLU A 62 9.09 13.34 -3.30
CA GLU A 62 9.02 12.44 -4.48
C GLU A 62 10.25 11.51 -4.60
N GLY A 63 11.44 11.97 -4.17
CA GLY A 63 12.67 11.16 -4.19
C GLY A 63 12.63 9.98 -3.21
N SER A 64 11.82 10.08 -2.15
CA SER A 64 11.58 8.97 -1.24
C SER A 64 10.89 7.80 -1.96
N GLN A 65 9.95 8.05 -2.90
CA GLN A 65 9.33 6.99 -3.72
C GLN A 65 10.36 6.24 -4.57
N LYS A 66 11.24 6.95 -5.29
CA LYS A 66 12.24 6.32 -6.17
C LYS A 66 13.19 5.39 -5.42
N ARG A 67 13.58 5.76 -4.20
CA ARG A 67 14.37 4.88 -3.33
C ARG A 67 13.65 3.58 -2.98
N PHE A 68 12.32 3.60 -2.89
CA PHE A 68 11.54 2.39 -2.64
C PHE A 68 11.47 1.48 -3.87
N GLU A 69 11.19 2.03 -5.07
CA GLU A 69 11.17 1.26 -6.32
C GLU A 69 12.50 0.53 -6.54
N GLU A 70 13.63 1.21 -6.32
CA GLU A 70 14.97 0.63 -6.43
C GLU A 70 15.31 -0.40 -5.34
N MET A 71 14.66 -0.35 -4.16
CA MET A 71 14.87 -1.32 -3.07
C MET A 71 14.03 -2.59 -3.23
N GLU A 72 12.86 -2.51 -3.87
CA GLU A 72 12.08 -3.69 -4.26
C GLU A 72 12.74 -4.42 -5.44
N GLU A 73 13.21 -3.71 -6.46
CA GLU A 73 13.87 -4.32 -7.64
C GLU A 73 15.13 -5.11 -7.27
N LYS A 74 15.81 -4.76 -6.17
CA LYS A 74 17.00 -5.48 -5.67
C LYS A 74 16.68 -6.69 -4.77
N LYS A 75 15.41 -6.92 -4.44
CA LYS A 75 14.96 -8.11 -3.69
C LYS A 75 14.56 -9.28 -4.60
N GLU A 76 14.45 -9.07 -5.90
CA GLU A 76 14.35 -10.12 -6.94
C GLU A 76 15.73 -10.58 -7.42
#